data_AF-A0A847KIB0-F1
#
_entry.id   AF-A0A847KIB0-F1
#
_cell.length_a   1.000
_cell.length_b   1.000
_cell.length_c   1.000
_cell.angle_alpha   90.00
_cell.angle_beta   90.00
_cell.angle_gamma   90.00
#
_symmetry.space_group_name_H-M   'P 1'
#
loop_
_entity.id
_entity.type
_entity.pdbx_description
1 polymer ?
#
loop_
_entity_poly.entity_id
_entity_poly.type
_entity_poly.pdbx_seq_one_letter_code
_entity_poly.pdbx_strand_id
1 'polypeptide(L)'
;MSPPARAAVGCQGGSIYFSAHPDDDLIFMSPDLLHDVQENACVRTVYVTAGDAGLGETYWRNREVGTRAAYAEMAGVANSWTASTVSFAGTPVTLQTLTGHPNVSLAYLRLPDGLDGGGSAATGYQSLHRLLVGEISSITTVDGSATYTLDQLSATIVDLVRQSGAVAIRTHDFTTSGGTDDHPAVAQLVHDSTAGYEGGHTIYGYDDYDVASLPANVTGTDLEAKRSAFCTYAESDSEIDSENCPPDAIDEWLQRQVITGSEVRDPTVPTPTWAPVYRWWSATARDWLSVADHVSQPSASQLASQGYTKNPTTQFYASMVGGSGLVAVYRWWHSGDRDWIDVVDGSIPDSRMTSYGYTSKTLSYYAYSASATGRVAVYRWWGAADRDWITLRQGEIADSTMTGWGYTGKTLLGYALTTMPQTDPTYLTLVKKVVNDYGTPAPATSWTLSAAGPTPLSGAGGVPRTAVTAGTYTLSETGTVAGYTNGTTF
;
A
#
# COMPACT_ATOMS: atom_id res chain seq x y z
N MET A 1 17.79 -31.67 -13.28
CA MET A 1 17.52 -31.34 -11.87
C MET A 1 16.04 -31.02 -11.79
N SER A 2 15.27 -31.79 -11.04
CA SER A 2 13.87 -31.46 -10.80
C SER A 2 13.79 -30.16 -9.99
N PRO A 3 12.83 -29.25 -10.27
CA PRO A 3 12.62 -28.09 -9.42
C PRO A 3 12.35 -28.55 -7.98
N PRO A 4 12.80 -27.79 -6.96
CA PRO A 4 12.51 -28.12 -5.58
C PRO A 4 10.99 -28.22 -5.38
N ALA A 5 10.56 -29.26 -4.67
CA ALA A 5 9.15 -29.46 -4.34
C ALA A 5 8.63 -28.21 -3.60
N ARG A 6 7.60 -27.58 -4.17
CA ARG A 6 6.85 -26.49 -3.54
C ARG A 6 6.33 -27.03 -2.20
N ALA A 7 6.74 -26.42 -1.09
CA ALA A 7 6.15 -26.71 0.23
C ALA A 7 4.63 -26.64 0.08
N ALA A 8 3.90 -27.56 0.72
CA ALA A 8 2.45 -27.59 0.66
C ALA A 8 1.94 -26.20 1.04
N VAL A 9 1.43 -25.49 0.03
CA VAL A 9 0.88 -24.16 0.23
C VAL A 9 -0.29 -24.38 1.18
N GLY A 10 -0.23 -23.75 2.36
CA GLY A 10 -1.35 -23.72 3.29
C GLY A 10 -2.61 -23.20 2.61
N CYS A 11 -3.70 -23.12 3.35
CA CYS A 11 -4.99 -22.74 2.80
C CYS A 11 -4.92 -21.42 1.99
N GLN A 12 -5.75 -21.29 0.96
CA GLN A 12 -5.72 -20.20 -0.01
C GLN A 12 -7.02 -19.39 0.03
N GLY A 13 -6.93 -18.09 -0.26
CA GLY A 13 -8.06 -17.16 -0.13
C GLY A 13 -8.04 -16.42 1.20
N GLY A 14 -9.19 -15.91 1.62
CA GLY A 14 -9.36 -15.21 2.90
C GLY A 14 -8.57 -13.90 2.98
N SER A 15 -7.94 -13.68 4.13
CA SER A 15 -7.35 -12.40 4.53
C SER A 15 -5.85 -12.53 4.83
N ILE A 16 -5.10 -11.51 4.42
CA ILE A 16 -3.73 -11.29 4.88
C ILE A 16 -3.66 -9.94 5.61
N TYR A 17 -3.13 -9.96 6.83
CA TYR A 17 -2.94 -8.80 7.69
C TYR A 17 -1.46 -8.42 7.69
N PHE A 18 -1.15 -7.14 7.56
CA PHE A 18 0.20 -6.59 7.68
C PHE A 18 0.24 -5.65 8.88
N SER A 19 0.84 -6.12 9.97
CA SER A 19 0.97 -5.45 11.26
C SER A 19 2.37 -4.87 11.37
N ALA A 20 2.50 -3.61 11.77
CA ALA A 20 3.78 -2.96 11.97
C ALA A 20 4.53 -3.64 13.11
N HIS A 21 3.88 -3.77 14.26
CA HIS A 21 4.40 -4.40 15.47
C HIS A 21 3.56 -5.61 15.89
N PRO A 22 4.13 -6.53 16.70
CA PRO A 22 3.39 -7.63 17.30
C PRO A 22 2.39 -7.15 18.38
N ASP A 23 1.18 -6.76 17.99
CA ASP A 23 0.02 -6.41 18.84
C ASP A 23 -1.01 -5.58 18.06
N ASP A 24 -0.56 -4.75 17.12
CA ASP A 24 -1.42 -3.82 16.39
C ASP A 24 -2.62 -4.49 15.71
N ASP A 25 -2.44 -5.71 15.22
CA ASP A 25 -3.51 -6.48 14.61
C ASP A 25 -4.61 -6.84 15.62
N LEU A 26 -4.24 -7.12 16.87
CA LEU A 26 -5.15 -7.33 17.99
C LEU A 26 -5.83 -6.02 18.44
N ILE A 27 -5.13 -4.89 18.32
CA ILE A 27 -5.62 -3.58 18.81
C ILE A 27 -6.49 -2.87 17.76
N PHE A 28 -6.01 -2.72 16.52
CA PHE A 28 -6.62 -1.86 15.50
C PHE A 28 -7.37 -2.66 14.42
N MET A 29 -6.90 -3.86 14.10
CA MET A 29 -7.48 -4.71 13.04
C MET A 29 -8.47 -5.77 13.56
N SER A 30 -8.71 -5.81 14.86
CA SER A 30 -9.76 -6.60 15.53
C SER A 30 -10.98 -5.71 15.87
N PRO A 31 -12.25 -6.16 15.68
CA PRO A 31 -12.70 -7.56 15.60
C PRO A 31 -12.67 -8.23 14.22
N ASP A 32 -12.43 -7.52 13.12
CA ASP A 32 -12.30 -8.16 11.79
C ASP A 32 -11.33 -9.36 11.81
N LEU A 33 -10.15 -9.22 12.44
CA LEU A 33 -9.20 -10.32 12.67
C LEU A 33 -9.80 -11.48 13.47
N LEU A 34 -10.46 -11.15 14.58
CA LEU A 34 -11.05 -12.13 15.48
C LEU A 34 -12.09 -12.99 14.74
N HIS A 35 -12.96 -12.35 13.95
CA HIS A 35 -13.98 -13.03 13.16
C HIS A 35 -13.35 -13.91 12.08
N ASP A 36 -12.36 -13.41 11.34
CA ASP A 36 -11.66 -14.20 10.31
C ASP A 36 -11.01 -15.47 10.90
N VAL A 37 -10.42 -15.37 12.10
CA VAL A 37 -9.84 -16.52 12.81
C VAL A 37 -10.92 -17.51 13.26
N GLN A 38 -12.03 -17.04 13.81
CA GLN A 38 -13.11 -17.89 14.35
C GLN A 38 -13.95 -18.56 13.26
N GLU A 39 -14.10 -17.94 12.09
CA GLU A 39 -14.89 -18.46 10.97
C GLU A 39 -14.14 -19.51 10.12
N ASN A 40 -12.95 -19.93 10.56
CA ASN A 40 -12.06 -20.84 9.85
C ASN A 40 -11.67 -20.34 8.45
N ALA A 41 -11.63 -19.02 8.26
CA ALA A 41 -11.09 -18.41 7.06
C ALA A 41 -9.59 -18.67 6.95
N CYS A 42 -9.04 -18.46 5.76
CA CYS A 42 -7.60 -18.43 5.58
C CYS A 42 -7.04 -17.12 6.10
N VAL A 43 -6.24 -17.19 7.17
CA VAL A 43 -5.67 -16.03 7.83
C VAL A 43 -4.16 -16.15 7.83
N ARG A 44 -3.50 -15.15 7.23
CA ARG A 44 -2.07 -14.93 7.41
C ARG A 44 -1.82 -13.56 7.99
N THR A 45 -1.12 -13.49 9.10
CA THR A 45 -0.67 -12.22 9.67
C THR A 45 0.83 -12.10 9.51
N VAL A 46 1.25 -10.97 8.96
CA VAL A 46 2.64 -10.63 8.70
C VAL A 46 3.02 -9.53 9.68
N TYR A 47 3.91 -9.84 10.61
CA TYR A 47 4.56 -8.84 11.46
C TYR A 47 5.78 -8.32 10.72
N VAL A 48 5.71 -7.06 10.28
CA VAL A 48 6.72 -6.45 9.40
C VAL A 48 7.98 -6.12 10.19
N THR A 49 7.83 -5.50 11.35
CA THR A 49 8.95 -5.30 12.29
C THR A 49 8.95 -6.38 13.37
N ALA A 50 10.05 -6.45 14.11
CA ALA A 50 10.14 -7.27 15.32
C ALA A 50 9.44 -6.61 16.53
N GLY A 51 9.08 -5.32 16.44
CA GLY A 51 8.65 -4.52 17.58
C GLY A 51 9.66 -4.57 18.72
N ASP A 52 10.97 -4.54 18.39
CA ASP A 52 12.04 -4.73 19.35
C ASP A 52 12.25 -3.52 20.27
N ALA A 53 11.72 -2.35 19.95
CA ALA A 53 11.90 -1.12 20.71
C ALA A 53 13.37 -0.75 21.03
N GLY A 54 14.34 -1.29 20.29
CA GLY A 54 15.77 -1.21 20.62
C GLY A 54 16.23 -2.07 21.79
N LEU A 55 15.38 -2.95 22.30
CA LEU A 55 15.66 -3.93 23.34
C LEU A 55 16.24 -5.23 22.77
N GLY A 56 16.65 -6.14 23.65
CA GLY A 56 17.38 -7.36 23.29
C GLY A 56 16.50 -8.46 22.68
N GLU A 57 17.15 -9.51 22.17
CA GLU A 57 16.50 -10.65 21.50
C GLU A 57 15.39 -11.32 22.31
N THR A 58 15.56 -11.43 23.63
CA THR A 58 14.54 -11.99 24.52
C THR A 58 13.22 -11.23 24.42
N TYR A 59 13.25 -9.91 24.29
CA TYR A 59 12.05 -9.08 24.27
C TYR A 59 11.22 -9.34 23.01
N TRP A 60 11.77 -9.11 21.81
CA TRP A 60 11.01 -9.29 20.58
C TRP A 60 10.60 -10.75 20.35
N ARG A 61 11.40 -11.74 20.80
CA ARG A 61 10.99 -13.15 20.74
C ARG A 61 9.81 -13.45 21.65
N ASN A 62 9.72 -12.82 22.82
CA ASN A 62 8.59 -12.98 23.71
C ASN A 62 7.33 -12.33 23.12
N ARG A 63 7.43 -11.21 22.41
CA ARG A 63 6.31 -10.67 21.63
C ARG A 63 5.80 -11.65 20.57
N GLU A 64 6.70 -12.39 19.89
CA GLU A 64 6.27 -13.48 19.00
C GLU A 64 5.58 -14.64 19.76
N VAL A 65 5.94 -14.90 21.03
CA VAL A 65 5.25 -15.88 21.89
C VAL A 65 3.84 -15.39 22.23
N GLY A 66 3.70 -14.11 22.58
CA GLY A 66 2.41 -13.48 22.87
C GLY A 66 1.44 -13.57 21.69
N THR A 67 1.91 -13.23 20.48
CA THR A 67 1.06 -13.31 19.26
C THR A 67 0.58 -14.73 19.00
N ARG A 68 1.47 -15.73 19.13
CA ARG A 68 1.08 -17.15 19.03
C ARG A 68 0.05 -17.57 20.08
N ALA A 69 0.15 -17.04 21.30
CA ALA A 69 -0.80 -17.33 22.38
C ALA A 69 -2.17 -16.71 22.09
N ALA A 70 -2.21 -15.43 21.73
CA ALA A 70 -3.45 -14.72 21.39
C ALA A 70 -4.20 -15.36 20.21
N TYR A 71 -3.50 -15.75 19.14
CA TYR A 71 -4.14 -16.42 18.02
C TYR A 71 -4.71 -17.81 18.35
N ALA A 72 -4.03 -18.56 19.22
CA ALA A 72 -4.55 -19.84 19.69
C ALA A 72 -5.79 -19.67 20.58
N GLU A 73 -5.81 -18.61 21.40
CA GLU A 73 -6.97 -18.21 22.20
C GLU A 73 -8.15 -17.80 21.32
N MET A 74 -7.96 -16.90 20.36
CA MET A 74 -9.00 -16.48 19.41
C MET A 74 -9.60 -17.66 18.65
N ALA A 75 -8.76 -18.64 18.26
CA ALA A 75 -9.17 -19.85 17.57
C ALA A 75 -9.80 -20.92 18.48
N GLY A 76 -9.74 -20.75 19.81
CA GLY A 76 -10.28 -21.72 20.77
C GLY A 76 -9.55 -23.07 20.74
N VAL A 77 -8.26 -23.10 20.38
CA VAL A 77 -7.46 -24.33 20.27
C VAL A 77 -6.20 -24.27 21.14
N ALA A 78 -5.51 -25.40 21.28
CA ALA A 78 -4.25 -25.43 22.02
C ALA A 78 -3.19 -24.54 21.36
N ASN A 79 -2.44 -23.78 22.17
CA ASN A 79 -1.29 -22.99 21.75
C ASN A 79 -0.12 -23.91 21.34
N SER A 80 -0.21 -24.44 20.12
CA SER A 80 0.75 -25.36 19.54
C SER A 80 0.96 -25.01 18.09
N TRP A 81 2.20 -24.72 17.71
CA TRP A 81 2.54 -24.18 16.40
C TRP A 81 3.62 -25.02 15.73
N THR A 82 3.51 -25.15 14.41
CA THR A 82 4.56 -25.73 13.57
C THR A 82 5.37 -24.60 12.95
N ALA A 83 6.65 -24.51 13.31
CA ALA A 83 7.59 -23.56 12.75
C ALA A 83 8.17 -24.06 11.43
N SER A 84 8.28 -23.16 10.45
CA SER A 84 8.95 -23.40 9.18
C SER A 84 9.66 -22.15 8.69
N THR A 85 10.60 -22.31 7.77
CA THR A 85 11.19 -21.19 7.02
C THR A 85 10.74 -21.31 5.58
N VAL A 86 10.05 -20.29 5.08
CA VAL A 86 9.49 -20.25 3.72
C VAL A 86 10.16 -19.13 2.95
N SER A 87 10.45 -19.35 1.68
CA SER A 87 11.02 -18.31 0.82
C SER A 87 9.92 -17.54 0.10
N PHE A 88 9.94 -16.22 0.22
CA PHE A 88 9.07 -15.28 -0.50
C PHE A 88 9.95 -14.36 -1.33
N ALA A 89 9.76 -14.35 -2.65
CA ALA A 89 10.62 -13.64 -3.60
C ALA A 89 12.13 -13.90 -3.43
N GLY A 90 12.52 -15.09 -2.95
CA GLY A 90 13.92 -15.46 -2.70
C GLY A 90 14.41 -15.17 -1.28
N THR A 91 13.61 -14.51 -0.43
CA THR A 91 13.99 -14.16 0.94
C THR A 91 13.40 -15.14 1.96
N PRO A 92 14.18 -15.67 2.91
CA PRO A 92 13.66 -16.55 3.95
C PRO A 92 12.84 -15.77 4.99
N VAL A 93 11.65 -16.27 5.31
CA VAL A 93 10.75 -15.72 6.34
C VAL A 93 10.35 -16.84 7.30
N THR A 94 10.35 -16.55 8.60
CA THR A 94 9.85 -17.48 9.62
C THR A 94 8.33 -17.52 9.58
N LEU A 95 7.76 -18.70 9.37
CA LEU A 95 6.32 -18.94 9.34
C LEU A 95 5.92 -19.91 10.46
N GLN A 96 4.98 -19.51 11.30
CA GLN A 96 4.33 -20.34 12.31
C GLN A 96 2.93 -20.70 11.82
N THR A 97 2.59 -21.98 11.78
CA THR A 97 1.23 -22.45 11.43
C THR A 97 0.56 -23.10 12.65
N LEU A 98 -0.65 -22.68 12.98
CA LEU A 98 -1.36 -23.14 14.18
C LEU A 98 -1.80 -24.60 13.99
N THR A 99 -1.31 -25.51 14.82
CA THR A 99 -1.52 -26.96 14.65
C THR A 99 -2.99 -27.34 14.78
N GLY A 100 -3.70 -26.76 15.75
CA GLY A 100 -5.13 -27.02 15.98
C GLY A 100 -6.06 -26.34 14.96
N HIS A 101 -5.53 -25.40 14.17
CA HIS A 101 -6.30 -24.60 13.22
C HIS A 101 -5.39 -24.16 12.04
N PRO A 102 -5.00 -25.08 11.14
CA PRO A 102 -3.90 -24.87 10.17
C PRO A 102 -4.20 -23.86 9.06
N ASN A 103 -5.41 -23.30 9.03
CA ASN A 103 -5.77 -22.15 8.19
C ASN A 103 -5.22 -20.82 8.72
N VAL A 104 -4.70 -20.81 9.95
CA VAL A 104 -4.12 -19.64 10.63
C VAL A 104 -2.60 -19.75 10.64
N SER A 105 -1.92 -18.69 10.17
CA SER A 105 -0.46 -18.63 10.15
C SER A 105 0.08 -17.23 10.45
N LEU A 106 1.25 -17.17 11.11
CA LEU A 106 1.96 -15.94 11.44
C LEU A 106 3.31 -15.93 10.73
N ALA A 107 3.61 -14.88 9.97
CA ALA A 107 4.88 -14.67 9.29
C ALA A 107 5.64 -13.51 9.96
N TYR A 108 6.90 -13.74 10.32
CA TYR A 108 7.74 -12.74 10.99
C TYR A 108 8.85 -12.30 10.05
N LEU A 109 8.77 -11.06 9.55
CA LEU A 109 9.84 -10.47 8.75
C LEU A 109 11.00 -9.98 9.62
N ARG A 110 10.72 -9.58 10.87
CA ARG A 110 11.72 -9.18 11.88
C ARG A 110 12.59 -7.99 11.46
N LEU A 111 12.02 -7.03 10.71
CA LEU A 111 12.73 -5.77 10.48
C LEU A 111 12.92 -5.02 11.81
N PRO A 112 13.98 -4.22 11.96
CA PRO A 112 14.12 -3.29 13.07
C PRO A 112 12.88 -2.43 13.28
N ASP A 113 12.46 -2.29 14.52
CA ASP A 113 11.50 -1.28 14.96
C ASP A 113 12.06 0.13 14.68
N GLY A 114 11.29 0.92 13.95
CA GLY A 114 11.62 2.26 13.52
C GLY A 114 11.44 3.32 14.60
N LEU A 115 10.71 3.03 15.68
CA LEU A 115 10.32 3.99 16.72
C LEU A 115 9.63 5.22 16.09
N ASP A 116 10.22 6.40 16.24
CA ASP A 116 9.80 7.66 15.61
C ASP A 116 10.26 7.81 14.14
N GLY A 117 10.73 6.72 13.55
CA GLY A 117 11.32 6.66 12.21
C GLY A 117 12.84 6.72 12.18
N GLY A 118 13.50 7.10 13.28
CA GLY A 118 14.95 7.15 13.38
C GLY A 118 15.61 5.77 13.53
N GLY A 119 14.85 4.76 13.97
CA GLY A 119 15.38 3.48 14.44
C GLY A 119 16.19 3.62 15.73
N SER A 120 16.69 2.49 16.24
CA SER A 120 17.43 2.46 17.51
C SER A 120 18.95 2.33 17.30
N ALA A 121 19.74 2.74 18.29
CA ALA A 121 21.19 2.51 18.27
C ALA A 121 21.56 1.02 18.17
N ALA A 122 20.73 0.14 18.75
CA ALA A 122 20.94 -1.32 18.74
C ALA A 122 20.87 -1.90 17.31
N THR A 123 20.07 -1.31 16.44
CA THR A 123 19.89 -1.74 15.04
C THR A 123 20.69 -0.86 14.05
N GLY A 124 21.53 0.04 14.56
CA GLY A 124 22.33 0.95 13.74
C GLY A 124 21.50 2.07 13.08
N TYR A 125 20.38 2.46 13.71
CA TYR A 125 19.45 3.49 13.22
C TYR A 125 18.85 3.15 11.84
N GLN A 126 18.69 1.86 11.57
CA GLN A 126 17.91 1.36 10.43
C GLN A 126 16.42 1.37 10.81
N SER A 127 15.58 1.81 9.88
CA SER A 127 14.12 1.82 10.03
C SER A 127 13.46 1.65 8.66
N LEU A 128 12.19 1.20 8.65
CA LEU A 128 11.44 1.07 7.40
C LEU A 128 11.22 2.43 6.74
N HIS A 129 10.91 3.46 7.53
CA HIS A 129 10.76 4.83 7.03
C HIS A 129 12.00 5.30 6.25
N ARG A 130 13.21 5.12 6.81
CA ARG A 130 14.46 5.50 6.14
C ARG A 130 14.72 4.72 4.85
N LEU A 131 14.30 3.46 4.78
CA LEU A 131 14.39 2.67 3.56
C LEU A 131 13.44 3.25 2.48
N LEU A 132 12.20 3.58 2.86
CA LEU A 132 11.19 4.12 1.96
C LEU A 132 11.60 5.48 1.36
N VAL A 133 12.16 6.37 2.19
CA VAL A 133 12.61 7.70 1.72
C VAL A 133 14.00 7.68 1.09
N GLY A 134 14.66 6.51 1.06
CA GLY A 134 15.99 6.33 0.46
C GLY A 134 17.15 6.90 1.27
N GLU A 135 16.96 7.18 2.56
CA GLU A 135 18.05 7.55 3.49
C GLU A 135 19.02 6.38 3.72
N ILE A 136 18.50 5.13 3.70
CA ILE A 136 19.30 3.90 3.69
C ILE A 136 18.99 3.11 2.42
N SER A 137 19.99 2.38 1.90
CA SER A 137 19.83 1.55 0.69
C SER A 137 19.39 0.11 0.98
N SER A 138 19.51 -0.32 2.24
CA SER A 138 19.09 -1.64 2.68
C SER A 138 18.78 -1.66 4.18
N ILE A 139 17.92 -2.58 4.60
CA ILE A 139 17.58 -2.86 6.00
C ILE A 139 17.85 -4.34 6.32
N THR A 140 18.45 -4.63 7.47
CA THR A 140 18.77 -6.00 7.92
C THR A 140 17.91 -6.40 9.10
N THR A 141 17.37 -7.63 9.08
CA THR A 141 16.54 -8.15 10.17
C THR A 141 17.30 -8.21 11.49
N VAL A 142 16.59 -8.08 12.62
CA VAL A 142 17.20 -8.05 13.96
C VAL A 142 17.91 -9.36 14.34
N ASP A 143 17.57 -10.45 13.67
CA ASP A 143 18.23 -11.76 13.81
C ASP A 143 19.31 -12.04 12.75
N GLY A 144 19.57 -11.08 11.85
CA GLY A 144 20.56 -11.19 10.77
C GLY A 144 20.23 -12.22 9.68
N SER A 145 19.01 -12.76 9.66
CA SER A 145 18.60 -13.79 8.70
C SER A 145 18.36 -13.29 7.27
N ALA A 146 18.06 -12.00 7.10
CA ALA A 146 17.85 -11.39 5.79
C ALA A 146 18.25 -9.90 5.76
N THR A 147 18.60 -9.43 4.56
CA THR A 147 18.79 -8.01 4.25
C THR A 147 17.97 -7.68 3.02
N TYR A 148 17.24 -6.57 3.06
CA TYR A 148 16.33 -6.15 2.01
C TYR A 148 16.75 -4.77 1.46
N THR A 149 16.83 -4.64 0.15
CA THR A 149 16.54 -3.36 -0.51
C THR A 149 15.03 -3.10 -0.53
N LEU A 150 14.59 -1.87 -0.85
CA LEU A 150 13.17 -1.58 -0.99
C LEU A 150 12.49 -2.49 -2.03
N ASP A 151 13.10 -2.67 -3.21
CA ASP A 151 12.59 -3.56 -4.26
C ASP A 151 12.43 -5.02 -3.78
N GLN A 152 13.40 -5.53 -3.01
CA GLN A 152 13.33 -6.88 -2.45
C GLN A 152 12.23 -7.00 -1.41
N LEU A 153 12.05 -5.99 -0.57
CA LEU A 153 10.98 -5.97 0.43
C LEU A 153 9.61 -5.90 -0.25
N SER A 154 9.41 -4.99 -1.21
CA SER A 154 8.19 -4.91 -2.01
C SER A 154 7.86 -6.21 -2.74
N ALA A 155 8.87 -6.85 -3.34
CA ALA A 155 8.68 -8.16 -3.98
C ALA A 155 8.28 -9.25 -2.98
N THR A 156 8.84 -9.21 -1.76
CA THR A 156 8.50 -10.13 -0.65
C THR A 156 7.05 -9.93 -0.21
N ILE A 157 6.60 -8.69 -0.03
CA ILE A 157 5.20 -8.35 0.29
C ILE A 157 4.25 -8.89 -0.79
N VAL A 158 4.53 -8.62 -2.06
CA VAL A 158 3.71 -9.13 -3.18
C VAL A 158 3.67 -10.65 -3.20
N ASP A 159 4.80 -11.32 -2.92
CA ASP A 159 4.85 -12.78 -2.93
C ASP A 159 4.14 -13.41 -1.72
N LEU A 160 4.13 -12.74 -0.56
CA LEU A 160 3.29 -13.12 0.58
C LEU A 160 1.80 -13.11 0.22
N VAL A 161 1.33 -12.03 -0.42
CA VAL A 161 -0.06 -11.92 -0.92
C VAL A 161 -0.35 -12.97 -2.00
N ARG A 162 0.57 -13.15 -2.96
CA ARG A 162 0.41 -14.14 -4.03
C ARG A 162 0.34 -15.56 -3.49
N GLN A 163 1.20 -15.91 -2.54
CA GLN A 163 1.25 -17.26 -1.97
C GLN A 163 0.12 -17.53 -0.97
N SER A 164 -0.46 -16.51 -0.32
CA SER A 164 -1.71 -16.67 0.43
C SER A 164 -2.93 -16.78 -0.49
N GLY A 165 -2.90 -16.16 -1.66
CA GLY A 165 -4.08 -16.04 -2.52
C GLY A 165 -5.18 -15.21 -1.87
N ALA A 166 -4.84 -14.37 -0.89
CA ALA A 166 -5.79 -13.56 -0.14
C ALA A 166 -6.59 -12.63 -1.06
N VAL A 167 -7.88 -12.51 -0.75
CA VAL A 167 -8.82 -11.60 -1.42
C VAL A 167 -9.10 -10.36 -0.58
N ALA A 168 -8.68 -10.35 0.69
CA ALA A 168 -8.62 -9.18 1.55
C ALA A 168 -7.17 -8.95 2.01
N ILE A 169 -6.65 -7.75 1.77
CA ILE A 169 -5.37 -7.26 2.30
C ILE A 169 -5.72 -6.23 3.36
N ARG A 170 -5.21 -6.38 4.58
CA ARG A 170 -5.52 -5.50 5.71
C ARG A 170 -4.22 -4.95 6.26
N THR A 171 -4.14 -3.63 6.45
CA THR A 171 -2.94 -2.92 6.91
C THR A 171 -3.36 -1.65 7.65
N HIS A 172 -2.41 -0.96 8.27
CA HIS A 172 -2.60 0.37 8.87
C HIS A 172 -3.10 1.43 7.85
N ASP A 173 -3.41 2.63 8.31
CA ASP A 173 -4.00 3.68 7.49
C ASP A 173 -3.07 4.10 6.35
N PHE A 174 -3.46 3.78 5.11
CA PHE A 174 -2.77 4.22 3.89
C PHE A 174 -3.40 5.46 3.25
N THR A 175 -4.49 5.99 3.82
CA THR A 175 -5.24 7.11 3.24
C THR A 175 -4.63 8.45 3.62
N THR A 176 -4.05 8.52 4.81
CA THR A 176 -3.29 9.67 5.25
C THR A 176 -1.84 9.56 4.78
N SER A 177 -1.23 10.72 4.59
CA SER A 177 0.11 10.84 4.05
C SER A 177 0.94 11.66 5.02
N GLY A 178 2.05 11.11 5.50
CA GLY A 178 2.86 11.70 6.56
C GLY A 178 3.01 10.74 7.73
N GLY A 179 3.91 11.06 8.65
CA GLY A 179 4.32 10.15 9.73
C GLY A 179 5.65 9.47 9.40
N THR A 180 6.45 9.28 10.45
CA THR A 180 7.80 8.72 10.35
C THR A 180 7.92 7.39 11.08
N ASP A 181 6.95 7.03 11.91
CA ASP A 181 6.86 5.75 12.60
C ASP A 181 6.50 4.60 11.65
N ASP A 182 6.48 3.38 12.20
CA ASP A 182 6.35 2.17 11.39
C ASP A 182 4.94 1.96 10.81
N HIS A 183 3.89 2.45 11.46
CA HIS A 183 2.50 2.23 11.02
C HIS A 183 2.25 2.82 9.61
N PRO A 184 2.43 4.13 9.38
CA PRO A 184 2.29 4.71 8.03
C PRO A 184 3.35 4.17 7.06
N ALA A 185 4.55 3.81 7.54
CA ALA A 185 5.57 3.21 6.69
C ALA A 185 5.14 1.82 6.17
N VAL A 186 4.55 0.98 7.02
CA VAL A 186 4.02 -0.33 6.64
C VAL A 186 2.79 -0.19 5.75
N ALA A 187 1.84 0.68 6.11
CA ALA A 187 0.67 0.99 5.28
C ALA A 187 1.09 1.38 3.86
N GLN A 188 2.05 2.30 3.76
CA GLN A 188 2.58 2.79 2.49
C GLN A 188 3.27 1.69 1.70
N LEU A 189 4.16 0.92 2.33
CA LEU A 189 4.87 -0.18 1.69
C LEU A 189 3.87 -1.20 1.11
N VAL A 190 2.87 -1.61 1.90
CA VAL A 190 1.89 -2.62 1.48
C VAL A 190 1.01 -2.09 0.36
N HIS A 191 0.48 -0.87 0.50
CA HIS A 191 -0.34 -0.23 -0.53
C HIS A 191 0.41 -0.08 -1.85
N ASP A 192 1.59 0.55 -1.85
CA ASP A 192 2.39 0.75 -3.06
C ASP A 192 2.82 -0.56 -3.73
N SER A 193 3.25 -1.53 -2.92
CA SER A 193 3.73 -2.82 -3.46
C SER A 193 2.60 -3.63 -4.09
N THR A 194 1.40 -3.56 -3.52
CA THR A 194 0.24 -4.36 -3.98
C THR A 194 -0.58 -3.67 -5.07
N ALA A 195 -0.35 -2.38 -5.33
CA ALA A 195 -1.01 -1.63 -6.39
C ALA A 195 -0.82 -2.29 -7.79
N GLY A 196 0.38 -2.84 -8.04
CA GLY A 196 0.70 -3.60 -9.25
C GLY A 196 0.32 -5.10 -9.23
N TYR A 197 -0.14 -5.65 -8.10
CA TYR A 197 -0.37 -7.08 -7.96
C TYR A 197 -1.63 -7.55 -8.68
N GLU A 198 -1.48 -8.37 -9.73
CA GLU A 198 -2.54 -8.78 -10.66
C GLU A 198 -3.73 -9.54 -10.07
N GLY A 199 -3.59 -10.18 -8.90
CA GLY A 199 -4.67 -10.93 -8.27
C GLY A 199 -5.83 -10.05 -7.81
N GLY A 200 -7.05 -10.58 -7.88
CA GLY A 200 -8.23 -9.88 -7.38
C GLY A 200 -8.23 -9.78 -5.86
N HIS A 201 -8.33 -8.57 -5.33
CA HIS A 201 -8.32 -8.33 -3.88
C HIS A 201 -9.00 -7.01 -3.53
N THR A 202 -9.34 -6.84 -2.24
CA THR A 202 -9.65 -5.53 -1.65
C THR A 202 -8.59 -5.24 -0.60
N ILE A 203 -7.98 -4.06 -0.63
CA ILE A 203 -7.12 -3.58 0.46
C ILE A 203 -7.93 -2.70 1.41
N TYR A 204 -7.71 -2.83 2.72
CA TYR A 204 -8.37 -2.09 3.80
C TYR A 204 -7.31 -1.45 4.69
N GLY A 205 -7.49 -0.16 5.00
CA GLY A 205 -6.66 0.61 5.92
C GLY A 205 -7.38 0.79 7.25
N TYR A 206 -6.69 0.60 8.36
CA TYR A 206 -7.21 0.78 9.71
C TYR A 206 -6.55 1.97 10.38
N ASP A 207 -7.37 2.78 11.03
CA ASP A 207 -6.90 3.88 11.88
C ASP A 207 -6.18 3.31 13.11
N ASP A 208 -5.15 4.04 13.54
CA ASP A 208 -4.21 3.63 14.57
C ASP A 208 -4.56 4.31 15.90
N TYR A 209 -3.59 4.97 16.54
CA TYR A 209 -3.75 5.56 17.88
C TYR A 209 -4.80 6.67 17.96
N ASP A 210 -5.07 7.37 16.86
CA ASP A 210 -6.04 8.48 16.79
C ASP A 210 -7.48 8.03 17.04
N VAL A 211 -7.76 6.72 16.94
CA VAL A 211 -9.07 6.14 17.27
C VAL A 211 -9.50 6.48 18.68
N ALA A 212 -8.59 6.67 19.65
CA ALA A 212 -8.96 7.04 21.02
C ALA A 212 -9.82 8.32 21.10
N SER A 213 -9.73 9.19 20.11
CA SER A 213 -10.52 10.43 20.02
C SER A 213 -11.95 10.23 19.48
N LEU A 214 -12.24 9.07 18.91
CA LEU A 214 -13.51 8.74 18.27
C LEU A 214 -14.50 8.12 19.27
N PRO A 215 -15.80 8.02 18.95
CA PRO A 215 -16.74 7.23 19.75
C PRO A 215 -16.40 5.72 19.72
N ALA A 216 -16.57 5.02 20.85
CA ALA A 216 -16.47 3.57 20.90
C ALA A 216 -17.49 2.92 19.94
N ASN A 217 -17.03 1.94 19.15
CA ASN A 217 -17.87 1.19 18.20
C ASN A 217 -17.73 -0.32 18.31
N VAL A 218 -16.81 -0.84 19.13
CA VAL A 218 -16.68 -2.26 19.46
C VAL A 218 -17.22 -2.50 20.87
N THR A 219 -18.24 -3.34 21.03
CA THR A 219 -18.87 -3.60 22.33
C THR A 219 -19.30 -5.07 22.48
N GLY A 220 -19.79 -5.44 23.67
CA GLY A 220 -20.36 -6.77 23.91
C GLY A 220 -19.32 -7.88 23.75
N THR A 221 -19.72 -9.00 23.14
CA THR A 221 -18.89 -10.19 23.00
C THR A 221 -17.63 -9.95 22.17
N ASP A 222 -17.70 -9.08 21.17
CA ASP A 222 -16.52 -8.74 20.35
C ASP A 222 -15.48 -7.99 21.17
N LEU A 223 -15.92 -7.03 22.00
CA LEU A 223 -15.03 -6.32 22.90
C LEU A 223 -14.44 -7.24 23.98
N GLU A 224 -15.26 -8.12 24.56
CA GLU A 224 -14.80 -9.11 25.54
C GLU A 224 -13.74 -10.05 24.96
N ALA A 225 -13.96 -10.57 23.75
CA ALA A 225 -13.02 -11.44 23.06
C ALA A 225 -11.75 -10.71 22.61
N LYS A 226 -11.87 -9.46 22.15
CA LYS A 226 -10.72 -8.62 21.79
C LYS A 226 -9.83 -8.32 23.01
N ARG A 227 -10.44 -8.02 24.16
CA ARG A 227 -9.73 -7.89 25.45
C ARG A 227 -9.05 -9.19 25.88
N SER A 228 -9.74 -10.32 25.75
CA SER A 228 -9.21 -11.65 26.08
C SER A 228 -7.97 -12.01 25.24
N ALA A 229 -8.05 -11.81 23.93
CA ALA A 229 -6.95 -12.05 23.01
C ALA A 229 -5.76 -11.14 23.31
N PHE A 230 -6.00 -9.83 23.51
CA PHE A 230 -4.94 -8.89 23.86
C PHE A 230 -4.29 -9.24 25.21
N CYS A 231 -5.07 -9.61 26.22
CA CYS A 231 -4.51 -9.98 27.52
C CYS A 231 -3.71 -11.27 27.49
N THR A 232 -4.11 -12.22 26.66
CA THR A 232 -3.31 -13.42 26.39
C THR A 232 -1.97 -13.07 25.74
N TYR A 233 -1.94 -12.08 24.84
CA TYR A 233 -0.70 -11.53 24.29
C TYR A 233 0.16 -10.87 25.37
N ALA A 234 -0.44 -10.01 26.20
CA ALA A 234 0.22 -9.18 27.20
C ALA A 234 1.01 -9.99 28.25
N GLU A 235 0.63 -11.24 28.54
CA GLU A 235 1.39 -12.11 29.46
C GLU A 235 2.85 -12.34 29.02
N SER A 236 3.14 -12.18 27.72
CA SER A 236 4.49 -12.36 27.15
C SER A 236 5.21 -11.04 26.85
N ASP A 237 4.56 -9.90 27.03
CA ASP A 237 5.17 -8.59 26.76
C ASP A 237 5.57 -7.90 28.06
N SER A 238 6.87 -7.73 28.29
CA SER A 238 7.38 -7.12 29.53
C SER A 238 7.16 -5.62 29.62
N GLU A 239 6.82 -4.95 28.51
CA GLU A 239 6.50 -3.52 28.50
C GLU A 239 5.01 -3.25 28.74
N ILE A 240 4.19 -4.29 28.85
CA ILE A 240 2.77 -4.20 29.18
C ILE A 240 2.53 -4.65 30.63
N ASP A 241 1.76 -3.85 31.37
CA ASP A 241 1.25 -4.24 32.68
C ASP A 241 0.15 -5.31 32.52
N SER A 242 0.57 -6.57 32.48
CA SER A 242 -0.34 -7.72 32.36
C SER A 242 -1.14 -8.00 33.64
N GLU A 243 -0.75 -7.45 34.81
CA GLU A 243 -1.52 -7.59 36.04
C GLU A 243 -2.81 -6.75 36.00
N ASN A 244 -2.77 -5.62 35.29
CA ASN A 244 -3.91 -4.73 35.08
C ASN A 244 -4.36 -4.74 33.61
N CYS A 245 -4.67 -5.94 33.08
CA CYS A 245 -4.99 -6.08 31.66
C CYS A 245 -6.50 -6.00 31.31
N PRO A 246 -6.86 -5.27 30.24
CA PRO A 246 -6.02 -4.34 29.48
C PRO A 246 -5.74 -3.06 30.29
N PRO A 247 -4.54 -2.46 30.20
CA PRO A 247 -4.29 -1.16 30.78
C PRO A 247 -5.26 -0.11 30.20
N ASP A 248 -5.70 0.87 31.01
CA ASP A 248 -6.74 1.84 30.63
C ASP A 248 -6.49 2.49 29.25
N ALA A 249 -5.25 2.86 28.96
CA ALA A 249 -4.89 3.47 27.68
C ALA A 249 -5.10 2.53 26.48
N ILE A 250 -4.78 1.25 26.65
CA ILE A 250 -5.00 0.23 25.63
C ILE A 250 -6.49 -0.10 25.53
N ASP A 251 -7.21 -0.16 26.66
CA ASP A 251 -8.63 -0.45 26.66
C ASP A 251 -9.46 0.58 25.88
N GLU A 252 -9.04 1.84 25.88
CA GLU A 252 -9.61 2.87 25.01
C GLU A 252 -9.44 2.51 23.53
N TRP A 253 -8.28 2.01 23.10
CA TRP A 253 -8.10 1.56 21.71
C TRP A 253 -8.90 0.29 21.41
N LEU A 254 -8.95 -0.68 22.33
CA LEU A 254 -9.66 -1.95 22.12
C LEU A 254 -11.17 -1.74 21.88
N GLN A 255 -11.76 -0.70 22.47
CA GLN A 255 -13.16 -0.31 22.26
C GLN A 255 -13.50 0.17 20.84
N ARG A 256 -12.51 0.23 19.94
CA ARG A 256 -12.65 0.81 18.61
C ARG A 256 -12.00 -0.02 17.52
N GLN A 257 -12.58 0.06 16.33
CA GLN A 257 -11.97 -0.35 15.07
C GLN A 257 -12.52 0.58 13.99
N VAL A 258 -11.63 1.25 13.27
CA VAL A 258 -12.04 2.22 12.26
C VAL A 258 -11.32 1.93 10.96
N ILE A 259 -12.09 1.64 9.91
CA ILE A 259 -11.56 1.49 8.55
C ILE A 259 -11.49 2.89 7.95
N THR A 260 -10.28 3.37 7.63
CA THR A 260 -10.04 4.69 7.04
C THR A 260 -10.25 4.69 5.54
N GLY A 261 -9.92 3.58 4.88
CA GLY A 261 -9.95 3.45 3.43
C GLY A 261 -10.10 2.02 2.96
N SER A 262 -10.59 1.87 1.73
CA SER A 262 -10.56 0.59 1.06
C SER A 262 -10.57 0.72 -0.46
N GLU A 263 -9.75 -0.08 -1.13
CA GLU A 263 -9.61 -0.07 -2.58
C GLU A 263 -9.82 -1.47 -3.14
N VAL A 264 -10.64 -1.58 -4.19
CA VAL A 264 -10.95 -2.87 -4.82
C VAL A 264 -10.14 -3.00 -6.10
N ARG A 265 -9.38 -4.09 -6.20
CA ARG A 265 -8.70 -4.52 -7.42
C ARG A 265 -9.44 -5.73 -7.99
N ASP A 266 -10.20 -5.51 -9.04
CA ASP A 266 -10.91 -6.57 -9.76
C ASP A 266 -10.07 -7.01 -10.97
N PRO A 267 -9.63 -8.28 -11.06
CA PRO A 267 -8.71 -8.74 -12.11
C PRO A 267 -9.41 -8.85 -13.47
N THR A 268 -10.74 -8.77 -13.50
CA THR A 268 -11.52 -8.69 -14.75
C THR A 268 -11.56 -7.27 -15.31
N VAL A 269 -11.10 -6.29 -14.51
CA VAL A 269 -10.83 -4.93 -14.94
C VAL A 269 -9.43 -4.91 -15.54
N PRO A 270 -9.27 -4.80 -16.89
CA PRO A 270 -7.97 -4.45 -17.43
C PRO A 270 -7.51 -3.16 -16.76
N THR A 271 -6.33 -3.19 -16.16
CA THR A 271 -5.64 -2.00 -15.69
C THR A 271 -5.53 -1.04 -16.87
N PRO A 272 -5.86 0.26 -16.73
CA PRO A 272 -5.78 1.19 -17.84
C PRO A 272 -4.41 1.09 -18.48
N THR A 273 -4.36 0.66 -19.75
CA THR A 273 -3.07 0.50 -20.44
C THR A 273 -2.43 1.87 -20.70
N TRP A 274 -3.21 2.94 -20.59
CA TRP A 274 -2.81 4.32 -20.74
C TRP A 274 -3.26 5.15 -19.55
N ALA A 275 -2.39 6.04 -19.07
CA ALA A 275 -2.72 7.00 -18.02
C ALA A 275 -2.39 8.44 -18.45
N PRO A 276 -3.19 9.42 -18.01
CA PRO A 276 -2.81 10.83 -18.13
C PRO A 276 -1.61 11.12 -17.23
N VAL A 277 -0.66 11.90 -17.74
CA VAL A 277 0.48 12.42 -17.00
C VAL A 277 0.20 13.87 -16.65
N TYR A 278 0.29 14.21 -15.36
CA TYR A 278 0.07 15.55 -14.85
C TYR A 278 1.36 16.18 -14.38
N ARG A 279 1.40 17.51 -14.42
CA ARG A 279 2.49 18.29 -13.84
C ARG A 279 2.16 18.65 -12.40
N TRP A 280 3.16 18.62 -11.55
CA TRP A 280 3.08 18.97 -10.14
C TRP A 280 4.15 20.00 -9.81
N TRP A 281 3.83 20.93 -8.91
CA TRP A 281 4.74 21.98 -8.47
C TRP A 281 4.81 22.03 -6.96
N SER A 282 6.03 22.01 -6.41
CA SER A 282 6.27 22.34 -5.01
C SER A 282 6.92 23.71 -4.91
N ALA A 283 6.22 24.67 -4.31
CA ALA A 283 6.79 26.00 -4.08
C ALA A 283 7.95 25.96 -3.07
N THR A 284 7.91 25.01 -2.13
CA THR A 284 8.92 24.82 -1.09
C THR A 284 10.19 24.19 -1.66
N ALA A 285 10.05 23.11 -2.44
CA ALA A 285 11.19 22.47 -3.10
C ALA A 285 11.68 23.26 -4.32
N ARG A 286 10.82 24.11 -4.88
CA ARG A 286 11.00 24.79 -6.17
C ARG A 286 11.21 23.80 -7.32
N ASP A 287 10.52 22.67 -7.24
CA ASP A 287 10.66 21.49 -8.11
C ASP A 287 9.39 21.22 -8.93
N TRP A 288 9.59 20.78 -10.17
CA TRP A 288 8.57 20.33 -11.11
C TRP A 288 8.59 18.82 -11.32
N LEU A 289 7.47 18.17 -11.02
CA LEU A 289 7.34 16.72 -11.20
C LEU A 289 6.29 16.35 -12.26
N SER A 290 6.57 15.33 -13.08
CA SER A 290 5.62 14.79 -14.07
C SER A 290 5.15 13.40 -13.67
N VAL A 291 3.91 13.24 -13.18
CA VAL A 291 3.46 11.96 -12.61
C VAL A 291 2.30 11.40 -13.42
N ALA A 292 2.41 10.14 -13.82
CA ALA A 292 1.32 9.39 -14.42
C ALA A 292 0.25 9.10 -13.35
N ASP A 293 -1.01 9.37 -13.67
CA ASP A 293 -2.17 9.08 -12.82
C ASP A 293 -2.52 7.60 -12.93
N HIS A 294 -1.67 6.77 -12.35
CA HIS A 294 -1.74 5.31 -12.37
C HIS A 294 -1.29 4.76 -11.01
N VAL A 295 -1.73 3.55 -10.69
CA VAL A 295 -1.53 2.88 -9.40
C VAL A 295 -0.05 2.65 -9.01
N SER A 296 0.91 2.91 -9.90
CA SER A 296 2.32 2.54 -9.72
C SER A 296 3.26 3.72 -9.45
N GLN A 297 2.78 4.86 -8.93
CA GLN A 297 3.54 6.11 -8.76
C GLN A 297 3.04 6.90 -7.55
N PRO A 298 3.81 7.84 -6.97
CA PRO A 298 3.38 8.55 -5.78
C PRO A 298 1.99 9.16 -6.00
N SER A 299 1.07 8.76 -5.15
CA SER A 299 -0.33 9.14 -5.17
C SER A 299 -0.47 10.65 -5.06
N ALA A 300 -1.64 11.14 -5.46
CA ALA A 300 -1.96 12.56 -5.31
C ALA A 300 -1.84 13.05 -3.86
N SER A 301 -2.15 12.19 -2.87
CA SER A 301 -2.00 12.51 -1.45
C SER A 301 -0.53 12.52 -1.02
N GLN A 302 0.29 11.55 -1.45
CA GLN A 302 1.73 11.53 -1.17
C GLN A 302 2.44 12.78 -1.73
N LEU A 303 2.07 13.21 -2.93
CA LEU A 303 2.62 14.44 -3.51
C LEU A 303 2.14 15.67 -2.74
N ALA A 304 0.87 15.70 -2.33
CA ALA A 304 0.33 16.80 -1.54
C ALA A 304 1.02 16.93 -0.17
N SER A 305 1.29 15.84 0.56
CA SER A 305 2.02 15.89 1.83
C SER A 305 3.47 16.34 1.67
N GLN A 306 4.07 16.06 0.51
CA GLN A 306 5.39 16.57 0.13
C GLN A 306 5.36 18.03 -0.37
N GLY A 307 4.19 18.69 -0.31
CA GLY A 307 4.01 20.09 -0.67
C GLY A 307 3.81 20.35 -2.17
N TYR A 308 3.54 19.31 -2.96
CA TYR A 308 3.24 19.46 -4.38
C TYR A 308 1.76 19.73 -4.64
N THR A 309 1.49 20.66 -5.55
CA THR A 309 0.15 20.94 -6.07
C THR A 309 0.00 20.41 -7.49
N LYS A 310 -1.07 19.66 -7.77
CA LYS A 310 -1.40 19.15 -9.11
C LYS A 310 -1.82 20.29 -10.04
N ASN A 311 -1.24 20.36 -11.23
CA ASN A 311 -1.81 21.12 -12.33
C ASN A 311 -2.98 20.33 -12.93
N PRO A 312 -4.19 20.91 -13.04
CA PRO A 312 -5.36 20.19 -13.54
C PRO A 312 -5.28 19.85 -15.04
N THR A 313 -4.34 20.46 -15.78
CA THR A 313 -4.17 20.20 -17.21
C THR A 313 -3.31 18.96 -17.43
N THR A 314 -3.83 17.98 -18.17
CA THR A 314 -3.05 16.82 -18.60
C THR A 314 -1.91 17.25 -19.54
N GLN A 315 -0.68 16.86 -19.21
CA GLN A 315 0.47 17.08 -20.08
C GLN A 315 0.41 16.16 -21.29
N PHE A 316 0.21 14.86 -21.11
CA PHE A 316 0.10 13.88 -22.19
C PHE A 316 -0.45 12.56 -21.65
N TYR A 317 -0.71 11.59 -22.52
CA TYR A 317 -1.08 10.23 -22.15
C TYR A 317 0.06 9.28 -22.52
N ALA A 318 0.49 8.47 -21.56
CA ALA A 318 1.56 7.50 -21.71
C ALA A 318 1.06 6.09 -21.43
N SER A 319 1.76 5.08 -21.98
CA SER A 319 1.40 3.69 -21.75
C SER A 319 1.96 3.25 -20.41
N MET A 320 1.17 2.54 -19.61
CA MET A 320 1.62 1.95 -18.34
C MET A 320 2.18 0.54 -18.53
N VAL A 321 2.03 -0.01 -19.75
CA VAL A 321 2.54 -1.32 -20.14
C VAL A 321 3.51 -1.18 -21.31
N GLY A 322 4.61 -1.92 -21.26
CA GLY A 322 5.58 -1.96 -22.35
C GLY A 322 5.05 -2.67 -23.60
N GLY A 323 5.74 -2.51 -24.72
CA GLY A 323 5.33 -3.14 -25.97
C GLY A 323 6.23 -2.77 -27.14
N SER A 324 5.98 -3.38 -28.30
CA SER A 324 6.74 -3.09 -29.52
C SER A 324 6.66 -1.60 -29.89
N GLY A 325 7.81 -0.96 -30.04
CA GLY A 325 7.91 0.46 -30.38
C GLY A 325 7.78 1.41 -29.19
N LEU A 326 7.62 0.90 -27.97
CA LEU A 326 7.68 1.68 -26.73
C LEU A 326 9.06 1.56 -26.06
N VAL A 327 9.43 2.60 -25.30
CA VAL A 327 10.60 2.65 -24.44
C VAL A 327 10.17 2.99 -23.02
N ALA A 328 10.78 2.34 -22.03
CA ALA A 328 10.54 2.66 -20.63
C ALA A 328 11.21 3.99 -20.27
N VAL A 329 10.51 4.81 -19.51
CA VAL A 329 11.01 6.04 -18.90
C VAL A 329 11.03 5.84 -17.39
N TYR A 330 12.23 5.84 -16.83
CA TYR A 330 12.47 5.69 -15.40
C TYR A 330 12.74 7.04 -14.76
N ARG A 331 12.29 7.20 -13.53
CA ARG A 331 12.61 8.33 -12.68
C ARG A 331 13.71 7.94 -11.69
N TRP A 332 14.58 8.88 -11.36
CA TRP A 332 15.64 8.71 -10.37
C TRP A 332 15.74 9.91 -9.44
N TRP A 333 15.97 9.65 -8.16
CA TRP A 333 16.11 10.67 -7.11
C TRP A 333 17.55 11.05 -6.89
N HIS A 334 17.84 12.33 -6.67
CA HIS A 334 19.15 12.77 -6.18
C HIS A 334 19.02 13.48 -4.83
N SER A 335 19.41 12.82 -3.75
CA SER A 335 19.22 13.33 -2.38
C SER A 335 19.95 14.65 -2.11
N GLY A 336 21.10 14.88 -2.75
CA GLY A 336 21.88 16.12 -2.59
C GLY A 336 21.25 17.33 -3.29
N ASP A 337 20.50 17.10 -4.36
CA ASP A 337 19.86 18.15 -5.16
C ASP A 337 18.37 18.26 -4.83
N ARG A 338 17.82 17.25 -4.16
CA ARG A 338 16.40 17.07 -3.85
C ARG A 338 15.52 17.16 -5.10
N ASP A 339 16.01 16.55 -6.18
CA ASP A 339 15.41 16.66 -7.51
C ASP A 339 15.29 15.28 -8.18
N TRP A 340 14.29 15.17 -9.05
CA TRP A 340 13.95 13.98 -9.81
C TRP A 340 14.30 14.13 -11.29
N ILE A 341 14.97 13.12 -11.85
CA ILE A 341 15.28 13.08 -13.29
C ILE A 341 14.53 11.94 -13.99
N ASP A 342 13.84 12.25 -15.09
CA ASP A 342 13.25 11.25 -15.97
C ASP A 342 14.26 10.83 -17.06
N VAL A 343 14.55 9.54 -17.20
CA VAL A 343 15.59 8.96 -18.06
C VAL A 343 15.01 7.79 -18.84
N VAL A 344 15.24 7.77 -20.16
CA VAL A 344 14.89 6.62 -20.99
C VAL A 344 15.77 5.43 -20.63
N ASP A 345 15.19 4.26 -20.46
CA ASP A 345 15.94 3.07 -20.10
C ASP A 345 17.08 2.78 -21.09
N GLY A 346 18.25 2.45 -20.57
CA GLY A 346 19.46 2.23 -21.35
C GLY A 346 20.10 3.47 -21.98
N SER A 347 19.50 4.66 -21.92
CA SER A 347 20.10 5.90 -22.45
C SER A 347 21.29 6.39 -21.62
N ILE A 348 21.27 6.13 -20.32
CA ILE A 348 22.39 6.31 -19.39
C ILE A 348 22.50 5.00 -18.60
N PRO A 349 23.68 4.34 -18.56
CA PRO A 349 23.84 3.13 -17.75
C PRO A 349 23.52 3.39 -16.28
N ASP A 350 22.82 2.47 -15.63
CA ASP A 350 22.45 2.57 -14.21
C ASP A 350 23.67 2.82 -13.31
N SER A 351 24.79 2.13 -13.56
CA SER A 351 26.05 2.35 -12.83
C SER A 351 26.56 3.79 -12.93
N ARG A 352 26.29 4.46 -14.04
CA ARG A 352 26.64 5.85 -14.27
C ARG A 352 25.65 6.78 -13.55
N MET A 353 24.36 6.47 -13.56
CA MET A 353 23.36 7.19 -12.75
C MET A 353 23.73 7.15 -11.27
N THR A 354 24.06 5.98 -10.74
CA THR A 354 24.50 5.84 -9.34
C THR A 354 25.80 6.58 -9.06
N SER A 355 26.76 6.57 -9.99
CA SER A 355 28.00 7.37 -9.85
C SER A 355 27.75 8.87 -9.81
N TYR A 356 26.61 9.33 -10.32
CA TYR A 356 26.15 10.71 -10.27
C TYR A 356 25.32 11.02 -9.02
N GLY A 357 25.19 10.08 -8.09
CA GLY A 357 24.41 10.26 -6.86
C GLY A 357 22.92 9.99 -7.01
N TYR A 358 22.48 9.54 -8.18
CA TYR A 358 21.07 9.19 -8.41
C TYR A 358 20.74 7.80 -7.88
N THR A 359 19.65 7.70 -7.12
CA THR A 359 19.12 6.48 -6.50
C THR A 359 17.63 6.31 -6.83
N SER A 360 16.96 5.31 -6.26
CA SER A 360 15.52 5.12 -6.35
C SER A 360 14.99 5.10 -7.79
N LYS A 361 15.56 4.21 -8.63
CA LYS A 361 15.12 4.00 -10.02
C LYS A 361 13.70 3.42 -10.04
N THR A 362 12.72 4.24 -10.39
CA THR A 362 11.31 3.83 -10.43
C THR A 362 10.77 3.95 -11.85
N LEU A 363 10.11 2.92 -12.38
CA LEU A 363 9.46 3.00 -13.69
C LEU A 363 8.33 4.02 -13.63
N SER A 364 8.39 5.08 -14.44
CA SER A 364 7.33 6.09 -14.47
C SER A 364 6.24 5.73 -15.50
N TYR A 365 6.63 5.46 -16.75
CA TYR A 365 5.72 5.09 -17.84
C TYR A 365 6.50 4.58 -19.07
N TYR A 366 5.79 4.17 -20.11
CA TYR A 366 6.31 3.86 -21.43
C TYR A 366 5.89 4.90 -22.47
N ALA A 367 6.86 5.39 -23.25
CA ALA A 367 6.67 6.34 -24.33
C ALA A 367 6.96 5.69 -25.69
N TYR A 368 6.36 6.18 -26.78
CA TYR A 368 6.73 5.73 -28.12
C TYR A 368 8.14 6.17 -28.48
N SER A 369 8.91 5.26 -29.07
CA SER A 369 10.26 5.55 -29.58
C SER A 369 10.27 6.39 -30.86
N ALA A 370 9.15 6.43 -31.58
CA ALA A 370 9.06 7.08 -32.89
C ALA A 370 7.87 8.05 -33.00
N SER A 371 8.11 9.15 -33.72
CA SER A 371 7.08 10.12 -34.11
C SER A 371 6.01 9.46 -34.98
N ALA A 372 4.75 9.90 -34.79
CA ALA A 372 3.63 9.56 -35.66
C ALA A 372 2.52 10.60 -35.48
N THR A 373 1.55 10.62 -36.39
CA THR A 373 0.34 11.44 -36.24
C THR A 373 -0.35 11.15 -34.91
N GLY A 374 -0.77 12.20 -34.20
CA GLY A 374 -1.39 12.10 -32.86
C GLY A 374 -0.40 11.96 -31.71
N ARG A 375 0.91 11.90 -31.99
CA ARG A 375 1.96 11.89 -30.96
C ARG A 375 2.66 13.23 -30.86
N VAL A 376 3.08 13.58 -29.65
CA VAL A 376 3.87 14.77 -29.33
C VAL A 376 5.19 14.33 -28.69
N ALA A 377 6.28 14.99 -29.05
CA ALA A 377 7.58 14.72 -28.43
C ALA A 377 7.56 15.16 -26.96
N VAL A 378 8.14 14.37 -26.08
CA VAL A 378 8.33 14.67 -24.66
C VAL A 378 9.81 14.86 -24.39
N TYR A 379 10.16 15.98 -23.76
CA TYR A 379 11.54 16.40 -23.53
C TYR A 379 11.81 16.61 -22.06
N ARG A 380 13.05 16.32 -21.66
CA ARG A 380 13.64 16.78 -20.40
C ARG A 380 14.54 18.01 -20.64
N TRP A 381 14.54 18.96 -19.73
CA TRP A 381 15.38 20.15 -19.74
C TRP A 381 16.15 20.33 -18.42
N TRP A 382 17.32 20.96 -18.49
CA TRP A 382 18.20 21.24 -17.35
C TRP A 382 18.22 22.73 -17.01
N GLY A 383 17.84 23.09 -15.78
CA GLY A 383 17.97 24.42 -15.20
C GLY A 383 19.21 24.54 -14.32
N ALA A 384 20.31 25.06 -14.87
CA ALA A 384 21.60 25.09 -14.14
C ALA A 384 21.61 26.00 -12.90
N ALA A 385 20.75 27.02 -12.85
CA ALA A 385 20.69 27.98 -11.74
C ALA A 385 20.18 27.34 -10.45
N ASP A 386 19.14 26.52 -10.56
CA ASP A 386 18.46 25.88 -9.44
C ASP A 386 18.74 24.36 -9.36
N ARG A 387 19.55 23.85 -10.29
CA ARG A 387 19.89 22.42 -10.44
C ARG A 387 18.65 21.52 -10.65
N ASP A 388 17.71 22.02 -11.43
CA ASP A 388 16.37 21.46 -11.62
C ASP A 388 16.20 20.75 -12.96
N TRP A 389 15.51 19.62 -12.96
CA TRP A 389 15.09 18.88 -14.15
C TRP A 389 13.59 19.00 -14.38
N ILE A 390 13.20 19.47 -15.57
CA ILE A 390 11.77 19.54 -15.95
C ILE A 390 11.47 18.70 -17.19
N THR A 391 10.41 17.90 -17.11
CA THR A 391 9.82 17.17 -18.23
C THR A 391 8.64 17.95 -18.81
N LEU A 392 8.63 18.16 -20.13
CA LEU A 392 7.57 18.87 -20.86
C LEU A 392 7.29 18.22 -22.21
N ARG A 393 6.02 18.18 -22.61
CA ARG A 393 5.71 17.90 -24.02
C ARG A 393 6.01 19.11 -24.90
N GLN A 394 6.31 18.86 -26.16
CA GLN A 394 6.52 19.90 -27.16
C GLN A 394 5.29 20.82 -27.25
N GLY A 395 5.54 22.13 -27.20
CA GLY A 395 4.49 23.15 -27.34
C GLY A 395 3.68 23.42 -26.07
N GLU A 396 3.97 22.75 -24.95
CA GLU A 396 3.37 23.09 -23.66
C GLU A 396 3.88 24.43 -23.13
N ILE A 397 5.20 24.62 -23.18
CA ILE A 397 5.87 25.90 -22.98
C ILE A 397 6.78 26.10 -24.19
N ALA A 398 6.81 27.32 -24.74
CA ALA A 398 7.64 27.62 -25.90
C ALA A 398 9.12 27.46 -25.54
N ASP A 399 9.90 26.86 -26.45
CA ASP A 399 11.35 26.67 -26.27
C ASP A 399 12.06 28.00 -25.96
N SER A 400 11.65 29.10 -26.62
CA SER A 400 12.20 30.43 -26.36
C SER A 400 11.97 30.90 -24.92
N THR A 401 10.83 30.54 -24.33
CA THR A 401 10.50 30.83 -22.93
C THR A 401 11.35 29.99 -22.00
N MET A 402 11.48 28.68 -22.27
CA MET A 402 12.35 27.79 -21.49
C MET A 402 13.81 28.28 -21.48
N THR A 403 14.36 28.61 -22.65
CA THR A 403 15.71 29.17 -22.74
C THR A 403 15.83 30.53 -22.09
N GLY A 404 14.78 31.35 -22.15
CA GLY A 404 14.71 32.63 -21.46
C GLY A 404 14.73 32.50 -19.93
N TRP A 405 14.20 31.39 -19.40
CA TRP A 405 14.29 31.01 -17.98
C TRP A 405 15.59 30.28 -17.62
N GLY A 406 16.51 30.10 -18.57
CA GLY A 406 17.82 29.46 -18.34
C GLY A 406 17.81 27.94 -18.44
N TYR A 407 16.69 27.33 -18.88
CA TYR A 407 16.65 25.89 -19.14
C TYR A 407 17.33 25.56 -20.47
N THR A 408 18.25 24.60 -20.44
CA THR A 408 19.06 24.15 -21.57
C THR A 408 19.05 22.62 -21.65
N GLY A 409 19.91 22.01 -22.47
CA GLY A 409 20.09 20.56 -22.46
C GLY A 409 18.84 19.75 -22.87
N LYS A 410 17.97 20.34 -23.71
CA LYS A 410 16.73 19.71 -24.20
C LYS A 410 17.01 18.30 -24.76
N THR A 411 16.53 17.28 -24.06
CA THR A 411 16.78 15.86 -24.36
C THR A 411 15.45 15.15 -24.64
N LEU A 412 15.34 14.44 -25.75
CA LEU A 412 14.13 13.69 -26.10
C LEU A 412 14.00 12.45 -25.20
N LEU A 413 12.85 12.29 -24.55
CA LEU A 413 12.49 11.09 -23.80
C LEU A 413 11.66 10.10 -24.65
N GLY A 414 10.93 10.61 -25.63
CA GLY A 414 10.10 9.81 -26.53
C GLY A 414 8.92 10.61 -27.04
N TYR A 415 7.87 9.91 -27.46
CA TYR A 415 6.65 10.48 -27.98
C TYR A 415 5.43 9.95 -27.22
N ALA A 416 4.51 10.84 -26.84
CA ALA A 416 3.31 10.51 -26.08
C ALA A 416 2.05 10.96 -26.83
N LEU A 417 0.88 10.48 -26.43
CA LEU A 417 -0.38 10.91 -27.05
C LEU A 417 -0.88 12.21 -26.40
N THR A 418 -1.51 13.09 -27.19
CA THR A 418 -2.14 14.31 -26.67
C THR A 418 -3.60 14.12 -26.29
N THR A 419 -4.18 12.98 -26.66
CA THR A 419 -5.54 12.56 -26.34
C THR A 419 -5.50 11.11 -25.87
N MET A 420 -6.40 10.73 -24.97
CA MET A 420 -6.51 9.35 -24.53
C MET A 420 -6.80 8.46 -25.76
N PRO A 421 -6.03 7.37 -25.99
CA PRO A 421 -6.39 6.43 -27.03
C PRO A 421 -7.75 5.81 -26.69
N GLN A 422 -8.69 5.98 -27.61
CA GLN A 422 -10.10 5.59 -27.46
C GLN A 422 -10.28 4.07 -27.58
N THR A 423 -9.55 3.29 -26.78
CA THR A 423 -9.49 1.82 -26.90
C THR A 423 -9.82 1.08 -25.61
N ASP A 424 -9.73 1.73 -24.46
CA ASP A 424 -10.17 1.12 -23.21
C ASP A 424 -11.60 1.61 -22.93
N PRO A 425 -12.65 0.77 -23.10
CA PRO A 425 -13.96 1.09 -22.59
C PRO A 425 -13.85 1.56 -21.14
N THR A 426 -14.47 2.69 -20.82
CA THR A 426 -14.64 3.11 -19.43
C THR A 426 -15.71 2.23 -18.80
N TYR A 427 -15.50 1.84 -17.56
CA TYR A 427 -16.45 1.01 -16.84
C TYR A 427 -16.80 1.66 -15.51
N LEU A 428 -18.00 1.40 -15.03
CA LEU A 428 -18.40 1.73 -13.67
C LEU A 428 -18.87 0.45 -12.98
N THR A 429 -18.48 0.28 -11.73
CA THR A 429 -19.00 -0.73 -10.82
C THR A 429 -19.59 0.02 -9.63
N LEU A 430 -20.79 -0.34 -9.20
CA LEU A 430 -21.38 0.14 -7.95
C LEU A 430 -21.33 -1.01 -6.97
N VAL A 431 -20.81 -0.80 -5.76
CA VAL A 431 -20.72 -1.85 -4.72
C VAL A 431 -21.31 -1.30 -3.44
N LYS A 432 -22.36 -1.94 -2.92
CA LYS A 432 -22.92 -1.56 -1.62
C LYS A 432 -22.07 -2.19 -0.52
N LYS A 433 -21.43 -1.33 0.29
CA LYS A 433 -20.86 -1.72 1.58
C LYS A 433 -21.89 -1.48 2.67
N VAL A 434 -22.20 -2.54 3.40
CA VAL A 434 -23.07 -2.48 4.59
C VAL A 434 -22.17 -2.63 5.79
N VAL A 435 -22.04 -1.56 6.56
CA VAL A 435 -21.35 -1.59 7.85
C VAL A 435 -22.40 -1.85 8.91
N ASN A 436 -22.14 -2.83 9.77
CA ASN A 436 -22.96 -3.13 10.91
C ASN A 436 -22.05 -3.25 12.13
N ASP A 437 -22.29 -2.41 13.13
CA ASP A 437 -21.49 -2.39 14.34
C ASP A 437 -21.83 -3.57 15.28
N TYR A 438 -22.91 -4.33 15.00
CA TYR A 438 -23.39 -5.43 15.84
C TYR A 438 -23.95 -6.65 15.06
N GLY A 439 -23.25 -7.77 15.05
CA GLY A 439 -23.74 -9.05 14.49
C GLY A 439 -23.80 -9.10 12.95
N THR A 440 -24.53 -10.06 12.37
CA THR A 440 -24.55 -10.27 10.91
C THR A 440 -25.10 -9.04 10.17
N PRO A 441 -24.34 -8.43 9.25
CA PRO A 441 -24.80 -7.27 8.48
C PRO A 441 -26.05 -7.59 7.67
N ALA A 442 -26.93 -6.59 7.54
CA ALA A 442 -28.06 -6.69 6.63
C ALA A 442 -27.56 -6.96 5.19
N PRO A 443 -28.29 -7.74 4.38
CA PRO A 443 -27.84 -8.07 3.05
C PRO A 443 -27.74 -6.80 2.21
N ALA A 444 -26.61 -6.61 1.50
CA ALA A 444 -26.34 -5.44 0.65
C ALA A 444 -27.45 -5.18 -0.38
N THR A 445 -28.12 -6.23 -0.84
CA THR A 445 -29.28 -6.16 -1.74
C THR A 445 -30.50 -5.46 -1.15
N SER A 446 -30.50 -5.13 0.15
CA SER A 446 -31.53 -4.29 0.79
C SER A 446 -31.46 -2.82 0.36
N TRP A 447 -30.35 -2.42 -0.25
CA TRP A 447 -30.15 -1.10 -0.85
C TRP A 447 -30.01 -1.19 -2.36
N THR A 448 -30.39 -0.13 -3.05
CA THR A 448 -30.18 0.05 -4.49
C THR A 448 -29.24 1.23 -4.70
N LEU A 449 -28.10 0.97 -5.33
CA LEU A 449 -27.15 1.99 -5.74
C LEU A 449 -27.47 2.47 -7.14
N SER A 450 -27.28 3.76 -7.41
CA SER A 450 -27.47 4.36 -8.73
C SER A 450 -26.35 5.33 -9.08
N ALA A 451 -26.05 5.42 -10.37
CA ALA A 451 -25.14 6.41 -10.96
C ALA A 451 -25.83 7.08 -12.14
N ALA A 452 -26.24 8.34 -11.95
CA ALA A 452 -26.86 9.14 -13.01
C ALA A 452 -25.78 9.86 -13.83
N GLY A 453 -25.70 9.60 -15.12
CA GLY A 453 -24.70 10.21 -16.00
C GLY A 453 -24.90 9.79 -17.46
N PRO A 454 -23.87 9.92 -18.31
CA PRO A 454 -23.94 9.55 -19.73
C PRO A 454 -24.40 8.12 -20.01
N THR A 455 -24.13 7.17 -19.11
CA THR A 455 -24.67 5.80 -19.13
C THR A 455 -25.27 5.46 -17.77
N PRO A 456 -26.55 5.77 -17.51
CA PRO A 456 -27.16 5.57 -16.20
C PRO A 456 -27.12 4.11 -15.75
N LEU A 457 -26.69 3.86 -14.51
CA LEU A 457 -26.65 2.53 -13.89
C LEU A 457 -27.49 2.50 -12.61
N SER A 458 -28.14 1.37 -12.33
CA SER A 458 -28.85 1.14 -11.06
C SER A 458 -28.99 -0.34 -10.76
N GLY A 459 -28.84 -0.75 -9.50
CA GLY A 459 -28.98 -2.15 -9.10
C GLY A 459 -28.99 -2.38 -7.59
N ALA A 460 -29.70 -3.43 -7.17
CA ALA A 460 -29.78 -3.86 -5.78
C ALA A 460 -28.44 -4.47 -5.33
N GLY A 461 -27.88 -3.96 -4.23
CA GLY A 461 -26.55 -4.32 -3.73
C GLY A 461 -25.40 -3.75 -4.56
N GLY A 462 -25.70 -3.11 -5.68
CA GLY A 462 -24.70 -2.61 -6.61
C GLY A 462 -25.01 -2.93 -8.07
N VAL A 463 -24.03 -2.62 -8.92
CA VAL A 463 -24.04 -2.89 -10.36
C VAL A 463 -22.69 -3.48 -10.71
N PRO A 464 -22.64 -4.68 -11.33
CA PRO A 464 -21.37 -5.26 -11.75
C PRO A 464 -20.69 -4.36 -12.78
N ARG A 465 -19.39 -4.56 -13.01
CA ARG A 465 -18.61 -3.81 -13.99
C ARG A 465 -19.35 -3.68 -15.32
N THR A 466 -19.82 -2.47 -15.61
CA THR A 466 -20.63 -2.18 -16.79
C THR A 466 -19.91 -1.14 -17.64
N ALA A 467 -19.81 -1.37 -18.94
CA ALA A 467 -19.24 -0.40 -19.85
C ALA A 467 -20.11 0.86 -19.86
N VAL A 468 -19.49 2.02 -19.68
CA VAL A 468 -20.13 3.32 -19.62
C VAL A 468 -19.44 4.31 -20.54
N THR A 469 -20.14 5.37 -20.92
CA THR A 469 -19.54 6.52 -21.61
C THR A 469 -18.80 7.39 -20.59
N ALA A 470 -17.57 7.82 -20.90
CA ALA A 470 -16.80 8.71 -20.04
C ALA A 470 -17.56 10.02 -19.78
N GLY A 471 -17.59 10.47 -18.53
CA GLY A 471 -18.21 11.73 -18.11
C GLY A 471 -18.50 11.75 -16.62
N THR A 472 -19.23 12.78 -16.17
CA THR A 472 -19.60 12.94 -14.77
C THR A 472 -20.81 12.08 -14.41
N TYR A 473 -20.70 11.36 -13.28
CA TYR A 473 -21.78 10.56 -12.70
C TYR A 473 -22.14 11.09 -11.32
N THR A 474 -23.43 11.27 -11.06
CA THR A 474 -23.97 11.58 -9.72
C THR A 474 -24.41 10.27 -9.07
N LEU A 475 -23.76 9.91 -7.97
CA LEU A 475 -24.04 8.69 -7.22
C LEU A 475 -25.18 8.91 -6.21
N SER A 476 -26.02 7.90 -6.02
CA SER A 476 -27.07 7.90 -5.00
C SER A 476 -27.36 6.49 -4.49
N GLU A 477 -27.93 6.44 -3.28
CA GLU A 477 -28.35 5.22 -2.61
C GLU A 477 -29.79 5.33 -2.12
N THR A 478 -30.57 4.27 -2.33
CA THR A 478 -31.95 4.15 -1.86
C THR A 478 -32.18 2.80 -1.18
N GLY A 479 -33.20 2.70 -0.34
CA GLY A 479 -33.44 1.55 0.55
C GLY A 479 -33.35 1.99 2.01
N THR A 480 -34.06 1.28 2.89
CA THR A 480 -34.06 1.55 4.33
C THR A 480 -34.16 0.23 5.08
N VAL A 481 -33.18 -0.05 5.92
CA VAL A 481 -33.20 -1.14 6.89
C VAL A 481 -33.20 -0.52 8.28
N ALA A 482 -34.04 -1.02 9.19
CA ALA A 482 -34.09 -0.50 10.56
C ALA A 482 -32.70 -0.62 11.23
N GLY A 483 -32.23 0.47 11.83
CA GLY A 483 -30.90 0.54 12.45
C GLY A 483 -29.76 0.95 11.51
N TYR A 484 -30.02 1.13 10.21
CA TYR A 484 -29.01 1.53 9.24
C TYR A 484 -29.31 2.90 8.63
N THR A 485 -28.25 3.65 8.31
CA THR A 485 -28.33 4.93 7.60
C THR A 485 -27.66 4.80 6.24
N ASN A 486 -28.24 5.41 5.21
CA ASN A 486 -27.64 5.41 3.87
C ASN A 486 -26.38 6.28 3.85
N GLY A 487 -25.42 5.91 3.02
CA GLY A 487 -24.22 6.71 2.83
C GLY A 487 -24.56 8.10 2.27
N THR A 488 -23.89 9.13 2.76
CA THR A 488 -24.01 10.51 2.25
C THR A 488 -22.79 10.93 1.43
N THR A 489 -21.74 10.10 1.43
CA THR A 489 -20.49 10.29 0.69
C THR A 489 -20.29 9.05 -0.17
N PHE A 490 -20.03 9.22 -1.47
CA PHE A 490 -19.97 8.15 -2.46
C PHE A 490 -18.69 8.22 -3.28
#